data_AF-A0A251TYF3-F1
#
_entry.id   AF-A0A251TYF3-F1
#
_cell.length_a   1.000
_cell.length_b   1.000
_cell.length_c   1.000
_cell.angle_alpha   90.00
_cell.angle_beta   90.00
_cell.angle_gamma   90.00
#
_symmetry.space_group_name_H-M   'P 1'
#
loop_
_entity.id
_entity.type
_entity.pdbx_description
1 polymer ?
#
loop_
_entity_poly.entity_id
_entity_poly.type
_entity_poly.pdbx_seq_one_letter_code
_entity_poly.pdbx_strand_id
1 'polypeptide(L)'
;MDPSSETSIREIPGSYGIPFIQPIKDRLEYFYGTGGPDEFFRSRVQKYQSTVFHTNMPPGPFISSNPKVIVILDAKSFPVLFDVSKVEKKNLFTGTYMPSTKLTGGYRVLPYLDPSEPRHAQLKNLLFFMLKSSSTRVIPQFQTTYTELFLVLESELAKNGKAAFNEVGEQAAFRFFGRAYFNSNPEETKLGTSGPTLITSWVLFNLSPLGTAGLPWFLEDILLHTFRLPSFLIKSNYNKLYNYFESVATPVIKQAETLGVPKDEALHNILFAVCFNTFGEYVIKYCTWFL
;
A
#
# COMPACT_ATOMS: atom_id res chain seq x y z
N MET A 1 -8.20 23.70 40.34
CA MET A 1 -7.98 24.46 39.10
C MET A 1 -6.49 24.43 38.85
N ASP A 2 -6.02 23.48 38.03
CA ASP A 2 -4.63 23.47 37.60
C ASP A 2 -4.46 24.49 36.46
N PRO A 3 -3.43 25.34 36.49
CA PRO A 3 -3.18 26.26 35.41
C PRO A 3 -2.78 25.43 34.19
N SER A 4 -3.59 25.52 33.13
CA SER A 4 -3.24 25.03 31.81
C SER A 4 -1.90 25.62 31.41
N SER A 5 -0.84 24.81 31.40
CA SER A 5 0.43 25.18 30.80
C SER A 5 0.21 25.28 29.29
N GLU A 6 -0.22 26.46 28.84
CA GLU A 6 -0.27 26.79 27.43
C GLU A 6 1.13 26.59 26.86
N THR A 7 1.23 25.69 25.89
CA THR A 7 2.48 25.43 25.19
C THR A 7 2.82 26.70 24.41
N SER A 8 4.02 27.25 24.60
CA SER A 8 4.46 28.43 23.84
C SER A 8 4.31 28.16 22.34
N ILE A 9 3.59 29.01 21.62
CA ILE A 9 3.52 28.93 20.16
C ILE A 9 4.92 29.18 19.61
N ARG A 10 5.39 28.31 18.71
CA ARG A 10 6.70 28.40 18.06
C ARG A 10 6.54 28.28 16.56
N GLU A 11 7.46 28.90 15.81
CA GLU A 11 7.60 28.63 14.38
C GLU A 11 8.03 27.18 14.15
N ILE A 12 7.49 26.54 13.10
CA ILE A 12 7.88 25.17 12.75
C ILE A 12 9.30 25.22 12.15
N PRO A 13 10.29 24.54 12.76
CA PRO A 13 11.66 24.57 12.27
C PRO A 13 11.80 23.78 10.96
N GLY A 14 12.91 24.00 10.23
CA GLY A 14 13.22 23.32 8.98
C GLY A 14 13.09 24.21 7.75
N SER A 15 13.60 23.75 6.61
CA SER A 15 13.54 24.46 5.34
C SER A 15 13.47 23.49 4.17
N TYR A 16 12.83 23.91 3.09
CA TYR A 16 12.73 23.15 1.85
C TYR A 16 13.92 23.33 0.91
N GLY A 17 14.87 24.22 1.26
CA GLY A 17 16.07 24.52 0.48
C GLY A 17 15.78 25.05 -0.93
N ILE A 18 16.75 24.84 -1.83
CA ILE A 18 16.68 25.33 -3.22
C ILE A 18 15.71 24.43 -4.02
N PRO A 19 14.75 25.00 -4.77
CA PRO A 19 13.84 24.23 -5.64
C PRO A 19 14.59 23.27 -6.56
N PHE A 20 14.00 22.10 -6.83
CA PHE A 20 14.57 20.96 -7.58
C PHE A 20 15.81 20.30 -6.95
N ILE A 21 16.79 21.08 -6.48
CA ILE A 21 18.05 20.56 -5.93
C ILE A 21 17.81 19.90 -4.57
N GLN A 22 17.18 20.61 -3.64
CA GLN A 22 17.01 20.10 -2.28
C GLN A 22 16.10 18.87 -2.21
N PRO A 23 14.96 18.78 -2.93
CA PRO A 23 14.16 17.56 -2.95
C PRO A 23 14.91 16.34 -3.47
N ILE A 24 15.77 16.49 -4.48
CA ILE A 24 16.62 15.38 -4.97
C ILE A 24 17.62 14.98 -3.88
N LYS A 25 18.28 15.95 -3.25
CA LYS A 25 19.22 15.68 -2.17
C LYS A 25 18.55 14.96 -0.99
N ASP A 26 17.40 15.45 -0.54
CA ASP A 26 16.63 14.84 0.55
C ASP A 26 16.14 13.44 0.17
N ARG A 27 15.72 13.22 -1.09
CA ARG A 27 15.35 11.89 -1.60
C ARG A 27 16.52 10.90 -1.59
N LEU A 28 17.70 11.34 -2.05
CA LEU A 28 18.90 10.51 -2.04
C LEU A 28 19.34 10.19 -0.61
N GLU A 29 19.26 11.16 0.30
CA GLU A 29 19.53 10.94 1.73
C GLU A 29 18.51 9.95 2.34
N TYR A 30 17.23 10.09 2.02
CA TYR A 30 16.16 9.23 2.52
C TYR A 30 16.35 7.77 2.11
N PHE A 31 16.67 7.50 0.84
CA PHE A 31 16.81 6.13 0.33
C PHE A 31 18.20 5.52 0.53
N TYR A 32 19.26 6.33 0.44
CA TYR A 32 20.64 5.83 0.34
C TYR A 32 21.57 6.37 1.42
N GLY A 33 21.09 7.25 2.29
CA GLY A 33 21.82 7.70 3.48
C GLY A 33 22.01 6.56 4.48
N THR A 34 23.10 6.60 5.25
CA THR A 34 23.34 5.65 6.32
C THR A 34 22.18 5.67 7.31
N GLY A 35 21.59 4.50 7.57
CA GLY A 35 20.42 4.36 8.46
C GLY A 35 19.06 4.64 7.80
N GLY A 36 19.04 4.99 6.51
CA GLY A 36 17.82 5.08 5.70
C GLY A 36 16.77 6.06 6.24
N PRO A 37 15.47 5.78 6.03
CA PRO A 37 14.37 6.64 6.45
C PRO A 37 14.37 6.97 7.95
N ASP A 38 14.73 5.99 8.80
CA ASP A 38 14.75 6.17 10.24
C ASP A 38 15.78 7.24 10.65
N GLU A 39 16.99 7.18 10.10
CA GLU A 39 18.02 8.15 10.40
C GLU A 39 17.77 9.51 9.73
N PHE A 40 17.15 9.52 8.55
CA PHE A 40 16.69 10.74 7.89
C PHE A 40 15.77 11.57 8.81
N PHE A 41 14.82 10.92 9.50
CA PHE A 41 13.94 11.59 10.45
C PHE A 41 14.62 11.86 11.80
N ARG A 42 15.34 10.88 12.37
CA ARG A 42 15.99 10.98 13.68
C ARG A 42 17.00 12.12 13.73
N SER A 43 17.85 12.25 12.70
CA SER A 43 18.83 13.32 12.60
C SER A 43 18.18 14.71 12.54
N ARG A 44 17.03 14.86 11.88
CA ARG A 44 16.26 16.12 11.82
C ARG A 44 15.60 16.44 13.16
N VAL A 45 15.08 15.45 13.88
CA VAL A 45 14.59 15.64 15.26
C VAL A 45 15.72 16.17 16.16
N GLN A 46 16.91 15.57 16.10
CA GLN A 46 18.07 16.01 16.88
C GLN A 46 18.53 17.42 16.47
N LYS A 47 18.58 17.72 15.18
CA LYS A 47 18.99 19.03 14.66
C LYS A 47 18.04 20.15 15.07
N TYR A 48 16.73 19.91 14.98
CA TYR A 48 15.72 20.93 15.25
C TYR A 48 15.19 20.92 16.69
N GLN A 49 15.58 19.92 17.49
CA GLN A 49 15.05 19.68 18.83
C GLN A 49 13.50 19.69 18.84
N SER A 50 12.92 19.09 17.80
CA SER A 50 11.47 19.11 17.54
C SER A 50 11.04 17.84 16.82
N THR A 51 9.88 17.30 17.21
CA THR A 51 9.18 16.20 16.52
C THR A 51 8.26 16.70 15.41
N VAL A 52 8.17 18.03 15.24
CA VAL A 52 7.42 18.71 14.18
C VAL A 52 8.35 19.62 13.39
N PHE A 53 8.52 19.39 12.09
CA PHE A 53 9.45 20.17 11.25
C PHE A 53 9.12 20.12 9.76
N HIS A 54 9.59 21.11 9.00
CA HIS A 54 9.55 21.14 7.55
C HIS A 54 10.64 20.24 6.93
N THR A 55 10.28 19.44 5.92
CA THR A 55 11.24 18.70 5.08
C THR A 55 10.63 18.37 3.71
N ASN A 56 11.46 18.01 2.73
CA ASN A 56 10.97 17.38 1.51
C ASN A 56 10.83 15.87 1.70
N MET A 57 9.85 15.27 1.03
CA MET A 57 9.66 13.81 0.96
C MET A 57 9.76 13.31 -0.49
N PRO A 58 10.25 12.08 -0.71
CA PRO A 58 10.12 11.40 -2.01
C PRO A 58 8.66 11.37 -2.50
N PRO A 59 8.40 11.31 -3.83
CA PRO A 59 9.34 11.06 -4.92
C PRO A 59 9.67 12.29 -5.79
N GLY A 60 9.53 13.52 -5.28
CA GLY A 60 9.79 14.72 -6.09
C GLY A 60 11.16 14.70 -6.78
N PRO A 61 11.34 15.37 -7.94
CA PRO A 61 10.45 16.41 -8.47
C PRO A 61 9.49 15.98 -9.61
N PHE A 62 9.89 15.11 -10.54
CA PHE A 62 9.08 14.88 -11.75
C PHE A 62 7.82 14.03 -11.49
N ILE A 63 7.85 13.18 -10.46
CA ILE A 63 6.71 12.32 -10.10
C ILE A 63 5.72 13.07 -9.19
N SER A 64 6.25 13.89 -8.26
CA SER A 64 5.50 14.73 -7.34
C SER A 64 5.78 16.21 -7.59
N SER A 65 4.73 16.93 -7.98
CA SER A 65 4.79 18.39 -8.23
C SER A 65 5.09 19.22 -6.97
N ASN A 66 4.88 18.67 -5.77
CA ASN A 66 5.16 19.36 -4.51
C ASN A 66 5.64 18.37 -3.42
N PRO A 67 6.95 18.24 -3.20
CA PRO A 67 7.50 17.32 -2.21
C PRO A 67 7.48 17.87 -0.77
N LYS A 68 7.05 19.12 -0.58
CA LYS A 68 7.14 19.84 0.70
C LYS A 68 6.09 19.35 1.68
N VAL A 69 6.52 18.93 2.88
CA VAL A 69 5.62 18.49 3.96
C VAL A 69 5.98 19.14 5.30
N ILE A 70 5.07 19.00 6.27
CA ILE A 70 5.35 19.14 7.70
C ILE A 70 5.30 17.73 8.28
N VAL A 71 6.42 17.29 8.85
CA VAL A 71 6.52 15.99 9.52
C VAL A 71 6.01 16.13 10.95
N ILE A 72 5.35 15.09 11.44
CA ILE A 72 4.87 14.96 12.82
C ILE A 72 5.23 13.55 13.34
N LEU A 73 6.09 13.47 14.36
CA LEU A 73 6.73 12.23 14.82
C LEU A 73 6.45 11.90 16.29
N ASP A 74 5.50 12.58 16.93
CA ASP A 74 5.12 12.31 18.32
C ASP A 74 3.64 11.96 18.46
N ALA A 75 3.31 11.19 19.50
CA ALA A 75 1.97 10.68 19.74
C ALA A 75 0.92 11.78 20.06
N LYS A 76 1.35 13.01 20.37
CA LYS A 76 0.43 14.13 20.64
C LYS A 76 0.03 14.84 19.35
N SER A 77 0.96 15.05 18.43
CA SER A 77 0.71 15.72 17.15
C SER A 77 0.13 14.78 16.09
N PHE A 78 0.57 13.51 16.04
CA PHE A 78 0.18 12.55 15.02
C PHE A 78 -1.34 12.36 14.82
N PRO A 79 -2.18 12.32 15.89
CA PRO A 79 -3.62 12.09 15.74
C PRO A 79 -4.37 13.14 14.91
N VAL A 80 -3.78 14.32 14.65
CA VAL A 80 -4.38 15.30 13.72
C VAL A 80 -4.63 14.71 12.33
N LEU A 81 -3.84 13.71 11.93
CA LEU A 81 -4.00 13.02 10.65
C LEU A 81 -5.30 12.21 10.55
N PHE A 82 -5.99 11.94 11.65
CA PHE A 82 -7.25 11.21 11.65
C PHE A 82 -8.48 12.12 11.67
N ASP A 83 -8.29 13.40 12.00
CA ASP A 83 -9.37 14.38 12.10
C ASP A 83 -9.69 14.95 10.71
N VAL A 84 -10.65 14.31 10.04
CA VAL A 84 -11.09 14.70 8.68
C VAL A 84 -11.82 16.05 8.63
N SER A 85 -12.05 16.71 9.77
CA SER A 85 -12.49 18.11 9.81
C SER A 85 -11.32 19.10 9.66
N LYS A 86 -10.09 18.63 9.89
CA LYS A 86 -8.84 19.43 9.80
C LYS A 86 -7.99 19.07 8.60
N VAL A 87 -8.03 17.82 8.15
CA VAL A 87 -7.23 17.34 7.03
C VAL A 87 -8.11 16.72 5.94
N GLU A 88 -7.89 17.14 4.70
CA GLU A 88 -8.41 16.45 3.52
C GLU A 88 -7.61 15.15 3.28
N LYS A 89 -8.25 14.08 2.82
CA LYS A 89 -7.65 12.76 2.52
C LYS A 89 -7.75 12.37 1.04
N LYS A 90 -7.75 13.36 0.15
CA LYS A 90 -7.89 13.17 -1.28
C LYS A 90 -6.54 12.90 -1.96
N ASN A 91 -6.46 11.84 -2.76
CA ASN A 91 -5.32 11.52 -3.65
C ASN A 91 -3.94 11.38 -2.98
N LEU A 92 -3.90 11.19 -1.67
CA LEU A 92 -2.66 11.21 -0.88
C LEU A 92 -2.33 9.89 -0.17
N PHE A 93 -3.01 8.80 -0.54
CA PHE A 93 -2.75 7.47 0.02
C PHE A 93 -1.28 7.03 -0.14
N THR A 94 -0.63 7.48 -1.21
CA THR A 94 0.80 7.25 -1.51
C THR A 94 1.65 8.52 -1.30
N GLY A 95 1.20 9.43 -0.44
CA GLY A 95 1.92 10.66 -0.10
C GLY A 95 1.74 11.78 -1.14
N THR A 96 2.84 12.40 -1.53
CA THR A 96 2.86 13.62 -2.38
C THR A 96 2.65 13.34 -3.87
N TYR A 97 2.37 12.09 -4.25
CA TYR A 97 1.94 11.72 -5.59
C TYR A 97 0.83 10.67 -5.52
N MET A 98 0.07 10.58 -6.62
CA MET A 98 -0.89 9.52 -6.88
C MET A 98 -0.44 8.74 -8.14
N PRO A 99 -0.39 7.39 -8.11
CA PRO A 99 -0.22 6.56 -9.29
C PRO A 99 -1.22 6.90 -10.39
N SER A 100 -0.86 6.61 -11.64
CA SER A 100 -1.77 6.83 -12.76
C SER A 100 -3.04 5.98 -12.59
N THR A 101 -4.22 6.56 -12.80
CA THR A 101 -5.49 5.79 -12.80
C THR A 101 -5.52 4.74 -13.90
N LYS A 102 -4.65 4.81 -14.91
CA LYS A 102 -4.44 3.74 -15.90
C LYS A 102 -3.98 2.41 -15.27
N LEU A 103 -3.47 2.43 -14.04
CA LEU A 103 -3.10 1.24 -13.26
C LEU A 103 -4.29 0.65 -12.49
N THR A 104 -5.44 1.33 -12.48
CA THR A 104 -6.64 0.98 -11.70
C THR A 104 -7.91 1.09 -12.56
N GLY A 105 -7.81 0.69 -13.83
CA GLY A 105 -8.96 0.66 -14.75
C GLY A 105 -9.49 2.04 -15.18
N GLY A 106 -8.77 3.12 -14.88
CA GLY A 106 -9.22 4.50 -15.10
C GLY A 106 -9.90 5.13 -13.89
N TYR A 107 -10.10 4.38 -12.80
CA TYR A 107 -10.80 4.86 -11.61
C TYR A 107 -9.85 5.39 -10.53
N ARG A 108 -10.31 6.41 -9.80
CA ARG A 108 -9.77 6.75 -8.47
C ARG A 108 -10.41 5.82 -7.46
N VAL A 109 -9.68 4.78 -7.08
CA VAL A 109 -10.15 3.74 -6.14
C VAL A 109 -10.25 4.29 -4.71
N LEU A 110 -11.03 3.59 -3.87
CA LEU A 110 -11.44 4.02 -2.53
C LEU A 110 -10.33 4.65 -1.67
N PRO A 111 -9.10 4.11 -1.57
CA PRO A 111 -8.05 4.71 -0.74
C PRO A 111 -7.66 6.14 -1.11
N TYR A 112 -7.93 6.57 -2.35
CA TYR A 112 -7.64 7.93 -2.84
C TYR A 112 -8.82 8.90 -2.73
N LEU A 113 -9.96 8.44 -2.22
CA LEU A 113 -11.18 9.24 -2.09
C LEU A 113 -11.28 9.86 -0.71
N ASP A 114 -11.54 11.16 -0.66
CA ASP A 114 -11.85 11.85 0.60
C ASP A 114 -13.25 11.45 1.11
N PRO A 115 -13.50 11.39 2.43
CA PRO A 115 -14.82 11.08 2.96
C PRO A 115 -15.96 12.01 2.50
N SER A 116 -15.66 13.23 2.05
CA SER A 116 -16.64 14.14 1.44
C SER A 116 -17.13 13.69 0.05
N GLU A 117 -16.42 12.77 -0.61
CA GLU A 117 -16.80 12.24 -1.92
C GLU A 117 -17.85 11.12 -1.77
N PRO A 118 -19.05 11.19 -2.39
CA PRO A 118 -20.11 10.20 -2.19
C PRO A 118 -19.69 8.74 -2.46
N ARG A 119 -18.83 8.55 -3.47
CA ARG A 119 -18.27 7.23 -3.83
C ARG A 119 -17.45 6.60 -2.72
N HIS A 120 -16.81 7.38 -1.84
CA HIS A 120 -16.09 6.84 -0.68
C HIS A 120 -17.02 6.02 0.21
N ALA A 121 -18.19 6.56 0.59
CA ALA A 121 -19.14 5.85 1.43
C ALA A 121 -19.68 4.58 0.75
N GLN A 122 -20.03 4.66 -0.55
CA GLN A 122 -20.55 3.53 -1.31
C GLN A 122 -19.53 2.39 -1.41
N LEU A 123 -18.29 2.70 -1.80
CA LEU A 123 -17.22 1.70 -1.95
C LEU A 123 -16.77 1.15 -0.60
N LYS A 124 -16.73 1.97 0.46
CA LYS A 124 -16.41 1.49 1.81
C LYS A 124 -17.46 0.53 2.34
N ASN A 125 -18.75 0.83 2.12
CA ASN A 125 -19.85 -0.08 2.49
C ASN A 125 -19.82 -1.38 1.68
N LEU A 126 -19.40 -1.34 0.41
CA LEU A 126 -19.17 -2.53 -0.40
C LEU A 126 -18.09 -3.44 0.23
N LEU A 127 -16.97 -2.86 0.69
CA LEU A 127 -15.93 -3.64 1.37
C LEU A 127 -16.39 -4.16 2.74
N PHE A 128 -17.17 -3.39 3.50
CA PHE A 128 -17.78 -3.90 4.74
C PHE A 128 -18.70 -5.08 4.49
N PHE A 129 -19.49 -5.05 3.42
CA PHE A 129 -20.28 -6.21 3.00
C PHE A 129 -19.39 -7.40 2.67
N MET A 130 -18.34 -7.21 1.87
CA MET A 130 -17.40 -8.28 1.51
C MET A 130 -16.83 -8.96 2.77
N LEU A 131 -16.32 -8.17 3.73
CA LEU A 131 -15.78 -8.66 5.00
C LEU A 131 -16.85 -9.35 5.85
N LYS A 132 -18.05 -8.78 5.97
CA LYS A 132 -19.12 -9.38 6.77
C LYS A 132 -19.64 -10.68 6.16
N SER A 133 -19.68 -10.77 4.83
CA SER A 133 -20.14 -11.95 4.09
C SER A 133 -19.14 -13.12 4.13
N SER A 134 -17.87 -12.85 4.45
CA SER A 134 -16.83 -13.88 4.63
C SER A 134 -16.69 -14.38 6.05
N SER A 135 -17.38 -13.79 7.04
CA SER A 135 -17.12 -14.03 8.47
C SER A 135 -17.16 -15.50 8.90
N THR A 136 -18.01 -16.33 8.28
CA THR A 136 -18.12 -17.77 8.59
C THR A 136 -17.05 -18.62 7.90
N ARG A 137 -16.36 -18.08 6.89
CA ARG A 137 -15.29 -18.77 6.13
C ARG A 137 -13.91 -18.44 6.66
N VAL A 138 -13.70 -17.29 7.29
CA VAL A 138 -12.37 -16.82 7.71
C VAL A 138 -11.61 -17.86 8.54
N ILE A 139 -12.17 -18.30 9.67
CA ILE A 139 -11.49 -19.25 10.57
C ILE A 139 -11.20 -20.60 9.89
N PRO A 140 -12.21 -21.31 9.32
CA PRO A 140 -11.95 -22.61 8.73
C PRO A 140 -10.99 -22.52 7.53
N GLN A 141 -11.13 -21.52 6.66
CA GLN A 141 -10.25 -21.38 5.50
C GLN A 141 -8.83 -20.98 5.90
N PHE A 142 -8.66 -20.18 6.96
CA PHE A 142 -7.34 -19.89 7.52
C PHE A 142 -6.67 -21.17 8.04
N GLN A 143 -7.36 -21.95 8.87
CA GLN A 143 -6.83 -23.20 9.43
C GLN A 143 -6.45 -24.20 8.33
N THR A 144 -7.30 -24.36 7.31
CA THR A 144 -6.99 -25.24 6.17
C THR A 144 -5.76 -24.74 5.40
N THR A 145 -5.76 -23.49 4.96
CA THR A 145 -4.67 -22.97 4.12
C THR A 145 -3.34 -22.89 4.85
N TYR A 146 -3.31 -22.50 6.11
CA TYR A 146 -2.05 -22.40 6.85
C TYR A 146 -1.55 -23.75 7.37
N THR A 147 -2.43 -24.74 7.60
CA THR A 147 -1.99 -26.12 7.78
C THR A 147 -1.28 -26.64 6.52
N GLU A 148 -1.84 -26.40 5.33
CA GLU A 148 -1.20 -26.77 4.05
C GLU A 148 0.20 -26.11 3.92
N LEU A 149 0.32 -24.83 4.29
CA LEU A 149 1.61 -24.11 4.29
C LEU A 149 2.64 -24.76 5.21
N PHE A 150 2.27 -25.03 6.47
CA PHE A 150 3.22 -25.59 7.44
C PHE A 150 3.68 -26.99 7.06
N LEU A 151 2.81 -27.82 6.48
CA LEU A 151 3.21 -29.13 5.96
C LEU A 151 4.27 -29.03 4.85
N VAL A 152 4.17 -28.01 3.97
CA VAL A 152 5.20 -27.75 2.95
C VAL A 152 6.51 -27.31 3.60
N LEU A 153 6.45 -26.37 4.54
CA LEU A 153 7.64 -25.85 5.24
C LEU A 153 8.35 -26.94 6.05
N GLU A 154 7.61 -27.81 6.75
CA GLU A 154 8.17 -28.94 7.49
C GLU A 154 8.86 -29.94 6.56
N SER A 155 8.26 -30.22 5.40
CA SER A 155 8.86 -31.09 4.39
C SER A 155 10.16 -30.52 3.82
N GLU A 156 10.17 -29.22 3.48
CA GLU A 156 11.39 -28.54 3.00
C GLU A 156 12.47 -28.48 4.08
N LEU A 157 12.10 -28.17 5.33
CA LEU A 157 13.02 -28.10 6.45
C LEU A 157 13.66 -29.47 6.72
N ALA A 158 12.87 -30.54 6.73
CA ALA A 158 13.37 -31.90 6.93
C ALA A 158 14.33 -32.34 5.81
N LYS A 159 14.08 -31.90 4.57
CA LYS A 159 14.89 -32.26 3.40
C LYS A 159 16.17 -31.43 3.26
N ASN A 160 16.10 -30.14 3.54
CA ASN A 160 17.13 -29.18 3.19
C ASN A 160 17.81 -28.51 4.41
N GLY A 161 17.34 -28.78 5.62
CA GLY A 161 17.80 -28.12 6.86
C GLY A 161 17.36 -26.66 7.00
N LYS A 162 16.63 -26.13 6.02
CA LYS A 162 16.03 -24.78 6.00
C LYS A 162 14.81 -24.77 5.07
N ALA A 163 13.87 -23.87 5.32
CA ALA A 163 12.70 -23.63 4.47
C ALA A 163 12.50 -22.12 4.29
N ALA A 164 12.29 -21.67 3.05
CA ALA A 164 12.10 -20.26 2.76
C ALA A 164 10.62 -19.88 2.90
N PHE A 165 10.29 -18.97 3.82
CA PHE A 165 8.89 -18.67 4.13
C PHE A 165 8.19 -17.84 3.05
N ASN A 166 8.87 -16.87 2.45
CA ASN A 166 8.22 -15.78 1.72
C ASN A 166 7.40 -16.27 0.50
N GLU A 167 7.99 -17.07 -0.37
CA GLU A 167 7.31 -17.51 -1.61
C GLU A 167 6.07 -18.36 -1.32
N VAL A 168 6.21 -19.39 -0.47
CA VAL A 168 5.10 -20.26 -0.09
C VAL A 168 4.08 -19.54 0.79
N GLY A 169 4.52 -18.61 1.63
CA GLY A 169 3.68 -17.79 2.48
C GLY A 169 2.83 -16.79 1.70
N GLU A 170 3.38 -16.17 0.66
CA GLU A 170 2.66 -15.34 -0.30
C GLU A 170 1.59 -16.15 -1.05
N GLN A 171 1.95 -17.34 -1.53
CA GLN A 171 1.01 -18.23 -2.20
C GLN A 171 -0.14 -18.64 -1.27
N ALA A 172 0.18 -19.02 -0.02
CA ALA A 172 -0.82 -19.35 0.99
C ALA A 172 -1.73 -18.17 1.33
N ALA A 173 -1.20 -16.96 1.47
CA ALA A 173 -2.01 -15.77 1.75
C ALA A 173 -3.03 -15.50 0.64
N PHE A 174 -2.60 -15.52 -0.62
CA PHE A 174 -3.50 -15.29 -1.73
C PHE A 174 -4.55 -16.41 -1.87
N ARG A 175 -4.15 -17.68 -1.63
CA ARG A 175 -5.08 -18.82 -1.54
C ARG A 175 -6.13 -18.60 -0.45
N PHE A 176 -5.72 -18.16 0.73
CA PHE A 176 -6.61 -17.85 1.85
C PHE A 176 -7.59 -16.74 1.49
N PHE A 177 -7.16 -15.64 0.87
CA PHE A 177 -8.06 -14.55 0.50
C PHE A 177 -9.12 -14.98 -0.53
N GLY A 178 -8.72 -15.77 -1.54
CA GLY A 178 -9.69 -16.35 -2.48
C GLY A 178 -10.74 -17.21 -1.79
N ARG A 179 -10.29 -18.13 -0.92
CA ARG A 179 -11.15 -19.05 -0.17
C ARG A 179 -12.06 -18.29 0.81
N ALA A 180 -11.51 -17.37 1.59
CA ALA A 180 -12.25 -16.63 2.60
C ALA A 180 -13.24 -15.64 1.98
N TYR A 181 -12.80 -14.74 1.10
CA TYR A 181 -13.67 -13.71 0.55
C TYR A 181 -14.66 -14.25 -0.46
N PHE A 182 -14.23 -15.15 -1.36
CA PHE A 182 -15.02 -15.54 -2.53
C PHE A 182 -15.38 -17.03 -2.58
N ASN A 183 -15.01 -17.80 -1.57
CA ASN A 183 -15.21 -19.26 -1.55
C ASN A 183 -14.64 -19.94 -2.80
N SER A 184 -13.48 -19.47 -3.27
CA SER A 184 -12.83 -19.94 -4.50
C SER A 184 -11.34 -20.13 -4.26
N ASN A 185 -10.80 -21.28 -4.66
CA ASN A 185 -9.36 -21.50 -4.65
C ASN A 185 -8.75 -20.87 -5.92
N PRO A 186 -7.91 -19.82 -5.83
CA PRO A 186 -7.33 -19.17 -7.01
C PRO A 186 -6.49 -20.11 -7.87
N GLU A 187 -5.88 -21.13 -7.26
CA GLU A 187 -5.02 -22.11 -7.93
C GLU A 187 -5.79 -23.06 -8.86
N GLU A 188 -7.09 -23.21 -8.64
CA GLU A 188 -8.00 -24.01 -9.48
C GLU A 188 -8.59 -23.18 -10.64
N THR A 189 -8.21 -21.90 -10.75
CA THR A 189 -8.64 -21.00 -11.83
C THR A 189 -7.53 -20.85 -12.89
N LYS A 190 -7.81 -20.08 -13.94
CA LYS A 190 -6.79 -19.68 -14.94
C LYS A 190 -5.62 -18.90 -14.34
N LEU A 191 -5.75 -18.39 -13.11
CA LEU A 191 -4.69 -17.68 -12.42
C LEU A 191 -3.61 -18.64 -11.90
N GLY A 192 -3.95 -19.89 -11.57
CA GLY A 192 -3.02 -20.87 -11.01
C GLY A 192 -2.26 -20.30 -9.81
N THR A 193 -0.95 -20.56 -9.75
CA THR A 193 -0.03 -20.02 -8.73
C THR A 193 0.55 -18.65 -9.11
N SER A 194 0.10 -18.02 -10.20
CA SER A 194 0.69 -16.76 -10.68
C SER A 194 0.21 -15.51 -9.94
N GLY A 195 -0.80 -15.65 -9.05
CA GLY A 195 -1.42 -14.54 -8.32
C GLY A 195 -0.40 -13.61 -7.63
N PRO A 196 0.44 -14.11 -6.70
CA PRO A 196 1.47 -13.32 -6.03
C PRO A 196 2.38 -12.55 -7.00
N THR A 197 2.97 -13.22 -8.00
CA THR A 197 3.88 -12.57 -8.96
C THR A 197 3.21 -11.47 -9.76
N LEU A 198 1.95 -11.66 -10.18
CA LEU A 198 1.18 -10.66 -10.90
C LEU A 198 0.88 -9.44 -10.02
N ILE A 199 0.55 -9.68 -8.74
CA ILE A 199 0.29 -8.61 -7.76
C ILE A 199 1.58 -7.82 -7.50
N THR A 200 2.68 -8.48 -7.15
CA THR A 200 3.97 -7.83 -6.87
C THR A 200 4.45 -7.00 -8.05
N SER A 201 4.31 -7.52 -9.28
CA SER A 201 4.61 -6.76 -10.49
C SER A 201 3.73 -5.51 -10.64
N TRP A 202 2.43 -5.61 -10.35
CA TRP A 202 1.53 -4.46 -10.42
C TRP A 202 1.74 -3.44 -9.29
N VAL A 203 2.03 -3.91 -8.07
CA VAL A 203 2.37 -3.05 -6.93
C VAL A 203 3.66 -2.28 -7.20
N LEU A 204 4.67 -2.90 -7.82
CA LEU A 204 5.89 -2.20 -8.25
C LEU A 204 5.57 -0.99 -9.15
N PHE A 205 4.67 -1.13 -10.12
CA PHE A 205 4.28 -0.02 -11.00
C PHE A 205 3.53 1.11 -10.25
N ASN A 206 2.90 0.80 -9.13
CA ASN A 206 2.26 1.80 -8.29
C ASN A 206 3.26 2.46 -7.33
N LEU A 207 4.16 1.68 -6.72
CA LEU A 207 4.96 2.07 -5.56
C LEU A 207 6.47 2.21 -5.83
N SER A 208 6.95 1.96 -7.05
CA SER A 208 8.36 2.16 -7.40
C SER A 208 8.95 3.50 -6.94
N PRO A 209 8.21 4.63 -6.92
CA PRO A 209 8.77 5.89 -6.46
C PRO A 209 9.03 5.98 -4.95
N LEU A 210 8.51 5.03 -4.16
CA LEU A 210 8.53 5.06 -2.69
C LEU A 210 9.39 3.97 -2.05
N GLY A 211 9.88 3.02 -2.83
CA GLY A 211 10.64 1.87 -2.33
C GLY A 211 11.97 1.71 -3.06
N THR A 212 12.84 0.88 -2.48
CA THR A 212 14.10 0.49 -3.10
C THR A 212 14.02 -0.94 -3.60
N ALA A 213 14.74 -1.24 -4.68
CA ALA A 213 14.85 -2.58 -5.24
C ALA A 213 16.20 -3.25 -4.91
N GLY A 214 17.07 -2.56 -4.17
CA GLY A 214 18.42 -3.00 -3.83
C GLY A 214 19.42 -2.81 -4.98
N LEU A 215 19.07 -2.00 -5.98
CA LEU A 215 19.96 -1.67 -7.09
C LEU A 215 20.97 -0.59 -6.65
N PRO A 216 22.12 -0.45 -7.34
CA PRO A 216 22.99 0.71 -7.15
C PRO A 216 22.19 2.01 -7.30
N TRP A 217 22.38 2.94 -6.36
CA TRP A 217 21.52 4.13 -6.20
C TRP A 217 21.30 4.91 -7.50
N PHE A 218 22.32 5.04 -8.35
CA PHE A 218 22.21 5.80 -9.59
C PHE A 218 21.36 5.11 -10.65
N LEU A 219 21.34 3.77 -10.70
CA LEU A 219 20.43 3.02 -11.56
C LEU A 219 19.01 3.10 -11.02
N GLU A 220 18.87 2.92 -9.72
CA GLU A 220 17.57 2.89 -9.07
C GLU A 220 16.86 4.26 -9.14
N ASP A 221 17.58 5.35 -8.84
CA ASP A 221 17.04 6.71 -8.84
C ASP A 221 16.57 7.12 -10.25
N ILE A 222 17.34 6.77 -11.29
CA ILE A 222 16.97 7.02 -12.69
C ILE A 222 15.75 6.20 -13.11
N LEU A 223 15.75 4.90 -12.79
CA LEU A 223 14.74 3.96 -13.29
C LEU A 223 13.41 4.04 -12.52
N LEU A 224 13.44 4.25 -11.21
CA LEU A 224 12.29 4.08 -10.32
C LEU A 224 11.82 5.37 -9.65
N HIS A 225 12.75 6.30 -9.36
CA HIS A 225 12.44 7.50 -8.56
C HIS A 225 12.36 8.80 -9.36
N THR A 226 12.76 8.77 -10.64
CA THR A 226 12.72 9.98 -11.50
C THR A 226 11.47 10.02 -12.36
N PHE A 227 11.05 8.93 -12.99
CA PHE A 227 9.84 8.90 -13.82
C PHE A 227 8.90 7.76 -13.43
N ARG A 228 7.61 7.93 -13.75
CA ARG A 228 6.62 6.86 -13.54
C ARG A 228 6.84 5.75 -14.56
N LEU A 229 6.79 4.51 -14.10
CA LEU A 229 6.82 3.36 -14.98
C LEU A 229 5.62 3.38 -15.96
N PRO A 230 5.82 3.10 -17.26
CA PRO A 230 4.74 3.19 -18.24
C PRO A 230 3.64 2.14 -18.00
N SER A 231 2.43 2.59 -17.66
CA SER A 231 1.32 1.71 -17.23
C SER A 231 0.90 0.65 -18.26
N PHE A 232 1.20 0.83 -19.55
CA PHE A 232 0.84 -0.15 -20.58
C PHE A 232 1.63 -1.46 -20.46
N LEU A 233 2.82 -1.43 -19.86
CA LEU A 233 3.67 -2.62 -19.67
C LEU A 233 3.06 -3.64 -18.71
N ILE A 234 2.21 -3.19 -17.78
CA ILE A 234 1.58 -4.05 -16.76
C ILE A 234 0.11 -4.38 -17.06
N LYS A 235 -0.46 -3.83 -18.14
CA LYS A 235 -1.89 -3.97 -18.46
C LYS A 235 -2.33 -5.43 -18.61
N SER A 236 -1.52 -6.26 -19.25
CA SER A 236 -1.83 -7.69 -19.44
C SER A 236 -1.90 -8.43 -18.09
N ASN A 237 -0.95 -8.15 -17.19
CA ASN A 237 -0.93 -8.76 -15.85
C ASN A 237 -2.12 -8.30 -15.02
N TYR A 238 -2.43 -7.00 -15.05
CA TYR A 238 -3.60 -6.44 -14.37
C TYR A 238 -4.91 -7.07 -14.87
N ASN A 239 -5.04 -7.28 -16.19
CA ASN A 239 -6.22 -7.93 -16.77
C ASN A 239 -6.41 -9.38 -16.31
N LYS A 240 -5.32 -10.14 -16.08
CA LYS A 240 -5.41 -11.49 -15.52
C LYS A 240 -6.02 -11.48 -14.11
N LEU A 241 -5.59 -10.53 -13.27
CA LEU A 241 -6.16 -10.32 -11.94
C LEU A 241 -7.64 -9.89 -12.04
N TYR A 242 -7.94 -8.92 -12.90
CA TYR A 242 -9.31 -8.44 -13.13
C TYR A 242 -10.26 -9.58 -13.51
N ASN A 243 -9.87 -10.42 -14.48
CA ASN A 243 -10.65 -11.57 -14.93
C ASN A 243 -10.89 -12.59 -13.81
N TYR A 244 -9.91 -12.79 -12.91
CA TYR A 244 -10.10 -13.64 -11.73
C TYR A 244 -11.20 -13.06 -10.83
N PHE A 245 -11.09 -11.80 -10.42
CA PHE A 245 -12.10 -11.17 -9.54
C PHE A 245 -13.48 -11.10 -10.20
N GLU A 246 -13.56 -10.86 -11.50
CA GLU A 246 -14.81 -10.89 -12.26
C GLU A 246 -15.51 -12.26 -12.14
N SER A 247 -14.75 -13.35 -12.18
CA SER A 247 -15.31 -14.70 -12.11
C SER A 247 -15.73 -15.15 -10.71
N VAL A 248 -15.15 -14.60 -9.65
CA VAL A 248 -15.37 -15.10 -8.27
C VAL A 248 -16.18 -14.14 -7.39
N ALA A 249 -16.18 -12.83 -7.67
CA ALA A 249 -16.74 -11.82 -6.77
C ALA A 249 -18.26 -11.57 -6.95
N THR A 250 -18.99 -12.48 -7.60
CA THR A 250 -20.42 -12.30 -7.97
C THR A 250 -21.31 -11.78 -6.83
N PRO A 251 -21.27 -12.31 -5.59
CA PRO A 251 -22.11 -11.81 -4.51
C PRO A 251 -21.79 -10.36 -4.13
N VAL A 252 -20.51 -9.98 -4.17
CA VAL A 252 -20.05 -8.62 -3.86
C VAL A 252 -20.44 -7.66 -4.99
N ILE A 253 -20.31 -8.08 -6.24
CA ILE A 253 -20.76 -7.29 -7.41
C ILE A 253 -22.25 -6.99 -7.33
N LYS A 254 -23.09 -7.98 -7.00
CA LYS A 254 -24.54 -7.75 -6.81
C LYS A 254 -24.82 -6.72 -5.72
N GLN A 255 -24.06 -6.74 -4.62
CA GLN A 255 -24.18 -5.71 -3.59
C GLN A 255 -23.69 -4.33 -4.08
N ALA A 256 -22.71 -4.28 -4.97
CA ALA A 256 -22.26 -3.02 -5.55
C ALA A 256 -23.38 -2.33 -6.33
N GLU A 257 -24.16 -3.10 -7.10
CA GLU A 257 -25.30 -2.59 -7.86
C GLU A 257 -26.39 -2.01 -6.94
N THR A 258 -26.69 -2.67 -5.81
CA THR A 258 -27.66 -2.13 -4.82
C THR A 258 -27.16 -0.85 -4.14
N LEU A 259 -25.84 -0.64 -4.07
CA LEU A 259 -25.21 0.58 -3.56
C LEU A 259 -25.04 1.66 -4.65
N GLY A 260 -25.45 1.41 -5.89
CA GLY A 260 -25.32 2.34 -7.01
C GLY A 260 -23.88 2.48 -7.53
N VAL A 261 -23.08 1.42 -7.39
CA VAL A 261 -21.71 1.32 -7.93
C VAL A 261 -21.74 0.41 -9.17
N PRO A 262 -21.29 0.89 -10.34
CA PRO A 262 -21.19 0.06 -11.54
C PRO A 262 -20.30 -1.17 -11.31
N LYS A 263 -20.66 -2.30 -11.92
CA LYS A 263 -19.88 -3.57 -11.83
C LYS A 263 -18.39 -3.37 -12.11
N ASP A 264 -18.05 -2.63 -13.15
CA ASP A 264 -16.67 -2.37 -13.57
C ASP A 264 -15.88 -1.61 -12.50
N GLU A 265 -16.43 -0.51 -11.98
CA GLU A 265 -15.86 0.25 -10.87
C GLU A 265 -15.72 -0.60 -9.59
N ALA A 266 -16.71 -1.43 -9.30
CA ALA A 266 -16.69 -2.33 -8.15
C ALA A 266 -15.55 -3.35 -8.25
N LEU A 267 -15.34 -3.94 -9.43
CA LEU A 267 -14.29 -4.92 -9.66
C LEU A 267 -12.89 -4.33 -9.47
N HIS A 268 -12.63 -3.14 -9.97
CA HIS A 268 -11.35 -2.46 -9.75
C HIS A 268 -11.09 -2.15 -8.27
N ASN A 269 -12.14 -1.79 -7.51
CA ASN A 269 -12.03 -1.55 -6.07
C ASN A 269 -11.86 -2.84 -5.26
N ILE A 270 -12.52 -3.94 -5.63
CA ILE A 270 -12.34 -5.25 -5.01
C ILE A 270 -10.91 -5.75 -5.26
N LEU A 271 -10.44 -5.68 -6.51
CA LEU A 271 -9.07 -6.03 -6.86
C LEU A 271 -8.08 -5.21 -6.03
N PHE A 272 -8.24 -3.90 -5.95
CA PHE A 272 -7.34 -3.05 -5.17
C PHE A 272 -7.38 -3.41 -3.68
N ALA A 273 -8.56 -3.62 -3.10
CA ALA A 273 -8.70 -3.97 -1.69
C ALA A 273 -8.02 -5.31 -1.35
N VAL A 274 -8.18 -6.32 -2.20
CA VAL A 274 -7.59 -7.65 -1.96
C VAL A 274 -6.10 -7.68 -2.29
N CYS A 275 -5.69 -7.18 -3.45
CA CYS A 275 -4.30 -7.27 -3.91
C CYS A 275 -3.38 -6.22 -3.29
N PHE A 276 -3.84 -4.98 -3.15
CA PHE A 276 -3.00 -3.90 -2.64
C PHE A 276 -3.10 -3.79 -1.12
N ASN A 277 -4.31 -3.57 -0.59
CA ASN A 277 -4.47 -3.31 0.84
C ASN A 277 -4.26 -4.57 1.69
N THR A 278 -4.84 -5.70 1.28
CA THR A 278 -4.80 -6.93 2.09
C THR A 278 -3.52 -7.73 1.85
N PHE A 279 -3.25 -8.10 0.59
CA PHE A 279 -2.05 -8.88 0.25
C PHE A 279 -0.76 -8.07 0.42
N GLY A 280 -0.72 -6.80 -0.02
CA GLY A 280 0.44 -5.94 0.18
C GLY A 280 0.82 -5.76 1.66
N GLU A 281 -0.17 -5.52 2.54
CA GLU A 281 0.10 -5.47 3.98
C GLU A 281 0.58 -6.81 4.54
N TYR A 282 0.03 -7.93 4.08
CA TYR A 282 0.48 -9.25 4.51
C TYR A 282 1.96 -9.47 4.18
N VAL A 283 2.37 -9.18 2.94
CA VAL A 283 3.77 -9.32 2.50
C VAL A 283 4.69 -8.42 3.33
N ILE A 284 4.33 -7.13 3.46
CA ILE A 284 5.16 -6.17 4.20
C ILE A 284 5.29 -6.56 5.68
N LYS A 285 4.20 -6.97 6.34
CA LYS A 285 4.20 -7.25 7.79
C LYS A 285 4.73 -8.64 8.14
N TYR A 286 4.49 -9.65 7.31
CA TYR A 286 4.74 -11.05 7.66
C TYR A 286 5.79 -11.75 6.79
N CYS A 287 6.16 -11.21 5.64
CA CYS A 287 7.21 -11.78 4.79
C CYS A 287 8.49 -10.92 4.81
N THR A 288 8.38 -9.60 4.94
CA THR A 288 9.56 -8.72 4.98
C THR A 288 10.26 -8.67 6.35
N TRP A 289 9.54 -8.93 7.46
CA TRP A 289 10.13 -8.93 8.82
C TRP A 289 10.91 -10.20 9.19
N PHE A 290 10.95 -11.21 8.31
CA PHE A 290 11.75 -12.43 8.51
C PHE A 290 13.10 -12.41 7.76
N LEU A 291 13.52 -11.25 7.25
CA LEU A 291 14.86 -10.99 6.70
C LEU A 291 15.67 -10.12 7.67
#